data_AF-A0AAE1K3L9-F1
#
_entry.id   AF-A0AAE1K3L9-F1
#
_cell.length_a   1.000
_cell.length_b   1.000
_cell.length_c   1.000
_cell.angle_alpha   90.00
_cell.angle_beta   90.00
_cell.angle_gamma   90.00
#
_symmetry.space_group_name_H-M   'P 1'
#
loop_
_entity.id
_entity.type
_entity.pdbx_description
1 polymer ?
#
loop_
_entity_poly.entity_id
_entity_poly.type
_entity_poly.pdbx_seq_one_letter_code
_entity_poly.pdbx_strand_id
1 'polypeptide(L)'
;MVWATDKREAKFCSWQPYTSKDAAIDFIQNIPSNFSWCRAICVDNRAIGSVSVQCYSGNDKARAKSAELGYVLGSKYWGNEITTKAVKVTMW
;
A
#
# COMPACT_ATOMS: atom_id res chain seq x y z
N MET A 1 -4.20 -6.41 -11.50
CA MET A 1 -3.40 -6.06 -10.31
C MET A 1 -3.13 -7.37 -9.57
N VAL A 2 -1.91 -7.63 -9.06
CA VAL A 2 -1.56 -8.97 -8.51
C VAL A 2 -1.98 -9.14 -7.05
N TRP A 3 -2.10 -8.03 -6.32
CA TRP A 3 -2.33 -8.00 -4.87
C TRP A 3 -3.77 -7.60 -4.54
N ALA A 4 -4.29 -6.52 -5.14
CA ALA A 4 -5.64 -6.02 -4.81
C ALA A 4 -6.84 -6.84 -5.34
N THR A 5 -6.59 -7.98 -5.97
CA THR A 5 -7.63 -8.95 -6.39
C THR A 5 -7.62 -10.22 -5.53
N ASP A 6 -6.66 -10.38 -4.62
CA ASP A 6 -6.56 -11.55 -3.75
C ASP A 6 -7.43 -11.38 -2.49
N LYS A 7 -8.40 -12.27 -2.31
CA LYS A 7 -9.30 -12.27 -1.14
C LYS A 7 -8.56 -12.44 0.18
N ARG A 8 -7.39 -13.11 0.17
CA ARG A 8 -6.58 -13.31 1.37
C ARG A 8 -5.94 -12.02 1.86
N GLU A 9 -5.67 -11.09 0.94
CA GLU A 9 -5.07 -9.80 1.24
C GLU A 9 -6.11 -8.77 1.64
N ALA A 10 -7.19 -8.65 0.85
CA ALA A 10 -8.24 -7.67 1.10
C ALA A 10 -8.91 -7.83 2.48
N LYS A 11 -8.85 -9.04 3.08
CA LYS A 11 -9.32 -9.30 4.44
C LYS A 11 -8.70 -8.36 5.49
N PHE A 12 -7.46 -7.91 5.27
CA PHE A 12 -6.76 -7.03 6.20
C PHE A 12 -6.85 -5.55 5.80
N CYS A 13 -7.52 -5.25 4.68
CA CYS A 13 -7.66 -3.91 4.16
C CYS A 13 -9.07 -3.35 4.44
N SER A 14 -9.19 -2.03 4.40
CA SER A 14 -10.48 -1.34 4.48
C SER A 14 -11.34 -1.48 3.20
N TRP A 15 -10.79 -2.11 2.15
CA TRP A 15 -11.41 -2.24 0.84
C TRP A 15 -11.59 -3.71 0.42
N GLN A 16 -12.59 -3.96 -0.43
CA GLN A 16 -12.88 -5.28 -0.97
C GLN A 16 -12.02 -5.58 -2.21
N PRO A 17 -11.70 -6.86 -2.49
CA PRO A 17 -10.92 -7.21 -3.67
C PRO A 17 -11.57 -6.67 -4.94
N TYR A 18 -10.78 -6.01 -5.78
CA TYR A 18 -11.28 -5.46 -7.04
C TYR A 18 -11.57 -6.60 -8.02
N THR A 19 -12.75 -6.57 -8.64
CA THR A 19 -13.24 -7.61 -9.54
C THR A 19 -13.09 -7.26 -11.02
N SER A 20 -12.77 -6.01 -11.35
CA SER A 20 -12.59 -5.53 -12.72
C SER A 20 -11.29 -4.77 -12.93
N LYS A 21 -10.82 -4.73 -14.17
CA LYS A 21 -9.65 -3.94 -14.58
C LYS A 21 -9.89 -2.44 -14.33
N ASP A 22 -11.08 -1.95 -14.64
CA ASP A 22 -11.42 -0.53 -14.51
C ASP A 22 -11.43 -0.09 -13.04
N ALA A 23 -11.98 -0.91 -12.13
CA ALA A 23 -11.93 -0.62 -10.70
C ALA A 23 -10.49 -0.61 -10.15
N ALA A 24 -9.62 -1.46 -10.70
CA ALA A 24 -8.20 -1.45 -10.34
C ALA A 24 -7.46 -0.22 -10.91
N ILE A 25 -7.83 0.28 -12.09
CA ILE A 25 -7.27 1.52 -12.67
C ILE A 25 -7.69 2.72 -11.82
N ASP A 26 -8.99 2.82 -11.51
CA ASP A 26 -9.54 3.87 -10.66
C ASP A 26 -8.83 3.91 -9.31
N PHE A 27 -8.61 2.75 -8.68
CA PHE A 27 -7.84 2.66 -7.46
C PHE A 27 -6.41 3.20 -7.61
N ILE A 28 -5.68 2.85 -8.67
CA ILE A 28 -4.30 3.36 -8.88
C ILE A 28 -4.29 4.88 -9.02
N GLN A 29 -5.29 5.43 -9.72
CA GLN A 29 -5.38 6.86 -9.96
C GLN A 29 -5.74 7.64 -8.69
N ASN A 30 -6.58 7.06 -7.84
CA ASN A 30 -7.13 7.75 -6.66
C ASN A 30 -6.43 7.39 -5.34
N ILE A 31 -5.73 6.26 -5.24
CA ILE A 31 -5.06 5.90 -3.98
C ILE A 31 -3.98 6.91 -3.53
N PRO A 32 -3.14 7.50 -4.42
CA PRO A 32 -2.05 8.35 -3.98
C PRO A 32 -2.53 9.67 -3.35
N SER A 33 -3.74 10.14 -3.70
CA SER A 33 -4.29 11.37 -3.11
C SER A 33 -4.74 11.20 -1.66
N ASN A 34 -4.94 9.95 -1.23
CA ASN A 34 -5.26 9.62 0.16
C ASN A 34 -4.03 9.52 1.06
N PHE A 35 -2.82 9.62 0.52
CA PHE A 35 -1.57 9.43 1.25
C PHE A 35 -0.61 10.60 1.06
N SER A 36 0.14 10.94 2.10
CA SER A 36 1.23 11.92 1.97
C SER A 36 2.35 11.40 1.07
N TRP A 37 2.56 10.09 1.05
CA TRP A 37 3.48 9.41 0.14
C TRP A 37 2.99 8.00 -0.15
N CYS A 38 3.06 7.57 -1.42
CA CYS A 38 2.67 6.23 -1.82
C CYS A 38 3.51 5.78 -3.02
N ARG A 39 4.04 4.55 -2.96
CA ARG A 39 4.84 3.94 -4.03
C ARG A 39 4.44 2.48 -4.24
N ALA A 40 4.54 2.05 -5.50
CA ALA A 40 4.43 0.64 -5.86
C ALA A 40 5.70 -0.11 -5.47
N ILE A 41 5.54 -1.37 -5.04
CA ILE A 41 6.63 -2.33 -4.87
C ILE A 41 6.70 -3.14 -6.17
N CYS A 42 7.84 -3.09 -6.85
CA CYS A 42 8.02 -3.71 -8.17
C CYS A 42 9.10 -4.81 -8.13
N VAL A 43 8.81 -5.94 -8.77
CA VAL A 43 9.77 -7.02 -9.07
C VAL A 43 9.61 -7.37 -10.54
N ASP A 44 10.71 -7.47 -11.29
CA ASP A 44 10.73 -7.76 -12.73
C ASP A 44 9.78 -6.85 -13.54
N ASN A 45 9.82 -5.53 -13.26
CA ASN A 45 8.96 -4.51 -13.86
C ASN A 45 7.45 -4.74 -13.65
N ARG A 46 7.08 -5.53 -12.66
CA ARG A 46 5.69 -5.82 -12.29
C ARG A 46 5.42 -5.30 -10.90
N ALA A 47 4.39 -4.45 -10.77
CA ALA A 47 3.89 -4.06 -9.47
C ALA A 47 3.26 -5.28 -8.77
N ILE A 48 3.73 -5.56 -7.55
CA ILE A 48 3.29 -6.69 -6.73
C ILE A 48 2.75 -6.27 -5.37
N GLY A 49 2.74 -4.96 -5.08
CA GLY A 49 2.28 -4.40 -3.82
C GLY A 49 2.46 -2.89 -3.79
N SER A 50 2.24 -2.30 -2.63
CA SER A 50 2.53 -0.88 -2.38
C SER A 50 2.95 -0.63 -0.94
N VAL A 51 3.66 0.47 -0.73
CA VAL A 51 3.99 1.02 0.58
C VAL A 51 3.54 2.48 0.61
N SER A 52 2.94 2.90 1.71
CA SER A 52 2.37 4.24 1.88
C SER A 52 2.68 4.81 3.25
N VAL A 53 2.75 6.14 3.30
CA VAL A 53 2.90 6.93 4.53
C VAL A 53 1.78 7.95 4.57
N GLN A 54 1.05 7.97 5.69
CA GLN A 54 0.05 8.98 6.00
C GLN A 54 0.51 9.81 7.19
N CYS A 55 0.81 11.09 6.96
CA CYS A 55 1.07 12.01 8.06
C CYS A 55 -0.23 12.29 8.83
N TYR A 56 -0.13 12.42 10.15
CA TYR A 56 -1.28 12.81 10.97
C TYR A 56 -1.78 14.20 10.56
N SER A 57 -3.08 14.31 10.27
CA SER A 57 -3.71 15.55 9.79
C SER A 57 -4.79 16.10 10.75
N GLY A 58 -4.83 15.62 12.00
CA GLY A 58 -5.78 16.08 13.01
C GLY A 58 -5.25 17.20 13.90
N ASN A 59 -6.07 17.64 14.85
CA ASN A 59 -5.75 18.79 15.72
C ASN A 59 -4.97 18.42 16.98
N ASP A 60 -4.68 17.14 17.22
CA ASP A 60 -3.86 16.72 18.36
C ASP A 60 -2.38 17.08 18.15
N LYS A 61 -1.93 18.12 18.84
CA LYS A 61 -0.55 18.61 18.77
C LYS A 61 0.48 17.57 19.21
N ALA A 62 0.13 16.64 20.10
CA ALA A 62 1.04 15.58 20.53
C ALA A 62 1.36 14.61 19.38
N ARG A 63 0.43 14.44 18.44
CA ARG A 63 0.54 13.57 17.27
C ARG A 63 0.97 14.29 15.99
N ALA A 64 1.20 15.60 16.05
CA ALA A 64 1.54 16.42 14.87
C ALA A 64 2.82 15.97 14.14
N LYS A 65 3.69 15.20 14.81
CA LYS A 65 4.92 14.61 14.22
C LYS A 65 4.80 13.09 13.98
N SER A 66 3.61 12.53 14.08
CA SER A 66 3.37 11.10 13.86
C SER A 66 2.92 10.84 12.43
N ALA A 67 3.29 9.67 11.90
CA ALA A 67 2.81 9.17 10.63
C ALA A 67 2.50 7.68 10.75
N GLU A 68 1.53 7.22 9.96
CA GLU A 68 1.18 5.83 9.81
C GLU A 68 1.85 5.25 8.56
N LEU A 69 2.52 4.11 8.72
CA LEU A 69 3.14 3.37 7.63
C LEU A 69 2.25 2.16 7.29
N GLY A 70 1.78 2.11 6.05
CA GLY A 70 0.98 1.01 5.51
C GLY A 70 1.72 0.28 4.40
N TYR A 71 1.42 -1.02 4.23
CA TYR A 71 1.86 -1.77 3.07
C TYR A 71 0.83 -2.85 2.69
N VAL A 72 0.88 -3.25 1.43
CA VAL A 72 0.18 -4.43 0.91
C VAL A 72 1.11 -5.16 -0.06
N LEU A 73 1.09 -6.48 -0.02
CA LEU A 73 1.92 -7.33 -0.86
C LEU A 73 1.12 -8.53 -1.33
N GLY A 74 1.27 -8.86 -2.61
CA GLY A 74 0.72 -10.07 -3.20
C GLY A 74 1.07 -11.32 -2.38
N SER A 75 0.08 -12.15 -2.04
CA SER A 75 0.22 -13.32 -1.16
C SER A 75 1.24 -14.34 -1.66
N LYS A 76 1.39 -14.44 -3.00
CA LYS A 76 2.43 -15.24 -3.66
C LYS A 76 3.85 -14.83 -3.26
N TYR A 77 4.05 -13.59 -2.84
CA TYR A 77 5.35 -12.99 -2.51
C TYR A 77 5.61 -12.92 -1.00
N TRP A 78 4.69 -13.38 -0.17
CA TRP A 78 4.87 -13.42 1.29
C TRP A 78 6.03 -14.34 1.68
N GLY A 79 6.67 -14.04 2.81
CA GLY A 79 7.81 -14.83 3.31
C GLY A 79 9.15 -14.59 2.58
N ASN A 80 9.22 -13.64 1.65
CA ASN A 80 10.45 -13.35 0.87
C ASN A 80 11.17 -12.04 1.29
N GLU A 81 10.87 -11.50 2.48
CA GLU A 81 11.44 -10.24 3.02
C GLU A 81 11.26 -8.98 2.15
N ILE A 82 10.47 -9.05 1.07
CA ILE A 82 10.27 -7.94 0.13
C ILE A 82 9.72 -6.71 0.85
N THR A 83 8.70 -6.89 1.68
CA THR A 83 8.11 -5.79 2.46
C THR A 83 9.12 -5.17 3.42
N THR A 84 9.92 -5.98 4.12
CA THR A 84 10.94 -5.48 5.05
C THR A 84 11.94 -4.58 4.34
N LYS A 85 12.35 -4.95 3.12
CA LYS A 85 13.24 -4.12 2.29
C LYS A 85 12.53 -2.83 1.84
N ALA A 86 11.30 -2.93 1.37
CA ALA A 86 10.51 -1.77 0.92
C ALA A 86 10.27 -0.76 2.06
N VAL A 87 9.95 -1.23 3.26
CA VAL A 87 9.78 -0.40 4.46
C VAL A 87 11.08 0.30 4.82
N LYS A 88 12.20 -0.42 4.86
CA LYS A 88 13.51 0.20 5.12
C LYS A 88 13.76 1.36 4.16
N VAL A 89 13.65 1.14 2.85
CA VAL A 89 13.83 2.16 1.80
C VAL A 89 12.92 3.39 2.01
N THR A 90 11.71 3.18 2.53
CA THR A 90 10.76 4.28 2.80
C THR A 90 11.17 5.16 3.98
N MET A 91 11.98 4.63 4.91
CA MET A 91 12.40 5.31 6.14
C MET A 91 13.78 5.97 6.07
N TRP A 92 14.46 5.91 4.92
CA TRP A 92 15.78 6.54 4.72
C TRP A 92 15.71 8.02 4.37
#